data_AF-A0A3S1XH41-F1
#
_entry.id   AF-A0A3S1XH41-F1
#
_cell.length_a   1.000
_cell.length_b   1.000
_cell.length_c   1.000
_cell.angle_alpha   90.00
_cell.angle_beta   90.00
_cell.angle_gamma   90.00
#
_symmetry.space_group_name_H-M   'P 1'
#
loop_
_entity.id
_entity.type
_entity.pdbx_description
1 polymer ?
#
loop_
_entity_poly.entity_id
_entity_poly.type
_entity_poly.pdbx_seq_one_letter_code
_entity_poly.pdbx_strand_id
1 'polypeptide(L)'
;MALPDGSYERLRAAGCAGEVAYVQACLRLFFAGPGAGDVSMRHLDGEKIAEIARLNKVAVFVLKALSRAPALQRPTKLFQWLDTYRRKTVSMNASCIMDSMAIQDVLRASEIDFVFLKGPFQQQLLYDDHFMKPSGDVD
;
A
#
# COMPACT_ATOMS: atom_id res chain seq x y z
N MET A 1 1.13 2.10 -14.85
CA MET A 1 -0.06 1.29 -15.20
C MET A 1 -1.24 2.22 -15.29
N ALA A 2 -1.75 2.46 -16.50
CA ALA A 2 -3.08 3.04 -16.66
C ALA A 2 -4.10 2.18 -15.90
N LEU A 3 -5.09 2.81 -15.28
CA LEU A 3 -6.25 2.10 -14.76
C LEU A 3 -6.84 1.25 -15.90
N PRO A 4 -7.35 0.03 -15.66
CA PRO A 4 -8.34 -0.51 -16.57
C PRO A 4 -9.51 0.48 -16.54
N ASP A 5 -9.71 1.20 -17.63
CA ASP A 5 -10.79 2.18 -17.76
C ASP A 5 -12.10 1.55 -17.28
N GLY A 6 -12.69 2.12 -16.23
CA GLY A 6 -13.94 1.63 -15.62
C GLY A 6 -13.83 0.89 -14.28
N SER A 7 -12.64 0.61 -13.73
CA SER A 7 -12.51 0.01 -12.38
C SER A 7 -13.26 0.79 -11.29
N TYR A 8 -13.16 2.11 -11.34
CA TYR A 8 -13.82 2.98 -10.37
C TYR A 8 -15.35 2.95 -10.52
N GLU A 9 -15.86 2.98 -11.75
CA GLU A 9 -17.31 2.90 -12.01
C GLU A 9 -17.89 1.54 -11.64
N ARG A 10 -17.16 0.44 -11.91
CA ARG A 10 -17.56 -0.91 -11.45
C ARG A 10 -17.71 -0.97 -9.94
N LEU A 11 -16.76 -0.42 -9.19
CA LEU A 11 -16.84 -0.39 -7.72
C LEU A 11 -17.99 0.47 -7.23
N ARG A 12 -18.19 1.66 -7.81
CA ARG A 12 -19.29 2.56 -7.45
C ARG A 12 -20.64 1.88 -7.66
N ALA A 13 -20.84 1.22 -8.81
CA ALA A 13 -22.09 0.53 -9.13
C ALA A 13 -22.36 -0.69 -8.23
N ALA A 14 -21.31 -1.35 -7.72
CA ALA A 14 -21.43 -2.61 -6.99
C ALA A 14 -21.75 -2.47 -5.50
N GLY A 15 -21.98 -1.25 -4.98
CA GLY A 15 -22.39 -1.01 -3.59
C GLY A 15 -21.42 -1.59 -2.54
N CYS A 16 -20.16 -1.16 -2.57
CA CYS A 16 -19.06 -1.77 -1.79
C CYS A 16 -18.89 -1.25 -0.35
N ALA A 17 -19.98 -0.86 0.33
CA ALA A 17 -19.91 -0.24 1.65
C ALA A 17 -19.24 -1.14 2.71
N GLY A 18 -19.52 -2.45 2.67
CA GLY A 18 -18.91 -3.43 3.56
C GLY A 18 -17.41 -3.59 3.32
N GLU A 19 -17.00 -3.69 2.06
CA GLU A 19 -15.58 -3.80 1.68
C GLU A 19 -14.79 -2.53 2.00
N VAL A 20 -15.39 -1.35 1.82
CA VAL A 20 -14.80 -0.08 2.24
C VAL A 20 -14.63 -0.05 3.76
N ALA A 21 -15.68 -0.40 4.52
CA ALA A 21 -15.61 -0.46 5.98
C ALA A 21 -14.53 -1.43 6.47
N TYR A 22 -14.37 -2.56 5.78
CA TYR A 22 -13.32 -3.53 6.06
C TYR A 22 -11.92 -2.97 5.82
N VAL A 23 -11.66 -2.34 4.67
CA VAL A 23 -10.36 -1.69 4.40
C VAL A 23 -10.07 -0.61 5.45
N GLN A 24 -11.07 0.19 5.82
CA GLN A 24 -10.93 1.18 6.89
C GLN A 24 -10.61 0.52 8.24
N ALA A 25 -11.24 -0.60 8.58
CA ALA A 25 -10.92 -1.34 9.80
C ALA A 25 -9.47 -1.82 9.79
N CYS A 26 -8.98 -2.40 8.69
CA CYS A 26 -7.57 -2.77 8.56
C CYS A 26 -6.62 -1.57 8.73
N LEU A 27 -6.96 -0.40 8.18
CA LEU A 27 -6.18 0.82 8.36
C LEU A 27 -6.16 1.27 9.83
N ARG A 28 -7.32 1.27 10.50
CA ARG A 28 -7.40 1.58 11.94
C ARG A 28 -6.52 0.64 12.74
N LEU A 29 -6.56 -0.67 12.47
CA LEU A 29 -5.68 -1.64 13.14
C LEU A 29 -4.20 -1.34 12.91
N PHE A 30 -3.83 -1.01 11.67
CA PHE A 30 -2.45 -0.69 11.35
C PHE A 30 -1.95 0.51 12.18
N PHE A 31 -2.71 1.62 12.17
CA PHE A 31 -2.33 2.86 12.84
C PHE A 31 -2.52 2.86 14.36
N ALA A 32 -3.42 2.03 14.92
CA ALA A 32 -3.66 1.96 16.36
C ALA A 32 -2.61 1.15 17.15
N GLY A 33 -1.70 0.44 16.47
CA GLY A 33 -0.63 -0.34 17.12
C GLY A 33 -1.03 -1.75 17.60
N PRO A 34 -0.17 -2.44 18.39
CA PRO A 34 -0.42 -3.81 18.87
C PRO A 34 -1.61 -3.84 19.84
N GLY A 35 -2.57 -4.75 19.61
CA GLY A 35 -3.76 -4.93 20.47
C GLY A 35 -5.06 -4.35 19.90
N ALA A 36 -5.01 -3.70 18.74
CA ALA A 36 -6.21 -3.30 18.03
C ALA A 36 -6.96 -4.57 17.54
N GLY A 37 -8.28 -4.60 17.74
CA GLY A 37 -9.15 -5.79 17.66
C GLY A 37 -9.16 -6.58 16.35
N ASP A 38 -10.01 -7.59 16.26
CA ASP A 38 -10.10 -8.47 15.10
C ASP A 38 -10.92 -7.84 13.95
N VAL A 39 -10.57 -8.12 12.68
CA VAL A 39 -11.39 -7.73 11.52
C VAL A 39 -12.01 -8.96 10.87
N SER A 40 -13.34 -8.99 10.81
CA SER A 40 -14.07 -10.09 10.18
C SER A 40 -14.33 -9.84 8.70
N MET A 41 -14.01 -10.83 7.87
CA MET A 41 -14.26 -10.85 6.42
C MET A 41 -15.59 -11.48 6.00
N ARG A 42 -16.44 -11.86 6.96
CA ARG A 42 -17.63 -12.67 6.67
C ARG A 42 -18.53 -11.95 5.67
N HIS A 43 -18.82 -12.64 4.56
CA HIS A 43 -19.70 -12.18 3.47
C HIS A 43 -19.18 -11.00 2.63
N LEU A 44 -17.87 -10.73 2.65
CA LEU A 44 -17.26 -9.67 1.83
C LEU A 44 -16.53 -10.21 0.60
N ASP A 45 -16.52 -9.41 -0.46
CA ASP A 45 -15.84 -9.75 -1.71
C ASP A 45 -14.35 -9.36 -1.66
N GLY A 46 -13.49 -10.37 -1.66
CA GLY A 46 -12.03 -10.19 -1.64
C GLY A 46 -11.46 -9.48 -2.86
N GLU A 47 -12.08 -9.60 -4.04
CA GLU A 47 -11.61 -8.90 -5.25
C GLU A 47 -11.92 -7.41 -5.18
N LYS A 48 -13.11 -7.05 -4.69
CA LYS A 48 -13.45 -5.64 -4.43
C LYS A 48 -12.56 -5.04 -3.37
N ILE A 49 -12.23 -5.78 -2.30
CA ILE A 49 -11.29 -5.31 -1.26
C ILE A 49 -9.90 -5.07 -1.86
N ALA A 50 -9.39 -6.02 -2.65
CA ALA A 50 -8.11 -5.85 -3.34
C ALA A 50 -8.11 -4.60 -4.22
N GLU A 51 -9.18 -4.38 -4.97
CA GLU A 51 -9.31 -3.23 -5.87
C GLU A 51 -9.43 -1.90 -5.12
N ILE A 52 -10.24 -1.84 -4.05
CA ILE A 52 -10.34 -0.67 -3.17
C ILE A 52 -8.96 -0.35 -2.58
N ALA A 53 -8.25 -1.35 -2.07
CA ALA A 53 -6.94 -1.18 -1.49
C ALA A 53 -5.89 -0.74 -2.54
N ARG A 54 -5.99 -1.23 -3.77
CA ARG A 54 -5.13 -0.85 -4.90
C ARG A 54 -5.33 0.60 -5.30
N LEU A 55 -6.58 0.99 -5.54
CA LEU A 55 -6.93 2.34 -6.01
C LEU A 55 -6.53 3.42 -5.01
N ASN A 56 -6.64 3.10 -3.72
CA ASN A 56 -6.24 4.01 -2.64
C ASN A 56 -4.75 3.90 -2.26
N LYS A 57 -3.98 3.03 -2.92
CA LYS A 57 -2.56 2.75 -2.60
C LYS A 57 -2.36 2.38 -1.12
N VAL A 58 -3.24 1.54 -0.58
CA VAL A 58 -3.21 1.08 0.83
C VAL A 58 -3.08 -0.43 0.99
N ALA A 59 -2.86 -1.18 -0.09
CA ALA A 59 -2.79 -2.65 -0.04
C ALA A 59 -1.71 -3.19 0.92
N VAL A 60 -0.54 -2.57 1.03
CA VAL A 60 0.50 -3.03 1.98
C VAL A 60 0.07 -2.83 3.43
N PHE A 61 -0.70 -1.78 3.73
CA PHE A 61 -1.28 -1.55 5.06
C PHE A 61 -2.26 -2.66 5.42
N VAL A 62 -3.16 -3.01 4.48
CA VAL A 62 -4.10 -4.11 4.64
C VAL A 62 -3.35 -5.42 4.87
N LEU A 63 -2.32 -5.72 4.07
CA LEU A 63 -1.49 -6.92 4.24
C LEU A 63 -0.88 -7.01 5.64
N LYS A 64 -0.27 -5.93 6.11
CA LYS A 64 0.38 -5.87 7.43
C LYS A 64 -0.64 -6.02 8.56
N ALA A 65 -1.83 -5.43 8.43
CA ALA A 65 -2.92 -5.63 9.38
C ALA A 65 -3.34 -7.12 9.44
N LEU A 66 -3.56 -7.76 8.29
CA LEU A 66 -3.96 -9.17 8.23
C LEU A 66 -2.86 -10.15 8.65
N SER A 67 -1.61 -9.75 8.50
CA SER A 67 -0.47 -10.55 8.97
C SER A 67 -0.44 -10.70 10.50
N ARG A 68 -1.12 -9.79 11.23
CA ARG A 68 -1.29 -9.88 12.69
C ARG A 68 -2.38 -10.88 13.09
N ALA A 69 -3.32 -11.21 12.20
CA ALA A 69 -4.37 -12.18 12.48
C ALA A 69 -3.84 -13.63 12.44
N PRO A 70 -4.44 -14.57 13.20
CA PRO A 70 -4.12 -16.00 13.12
C PRO A 70 -4.24 -16.53 11.69
N ALA A 71 -3.30 -17.39 11.26
CA ALA A 71 -3.22 -17.86 9.88
C ALA A 71 -4.52 -18.51 9.35
N LEU A 72 -5.23 -19.23 10.22
CA LEU A 72 -6.51 -19.91 9.89
C LEU A 72 -7.66 -18.95 9.59
N GLN A 73 -7.54 -17.67 9.94
CA GLN A 73 -8.56 -16.65 9.72
C GLN A 73 -8.25 -15.74 8.53
N ARG A 74 -7.10 -15.93 7.86
CA ARG A 74 -6.68 -15.10 6.74
C ARG A 74 -7.34 -15.56 5.43
N PRO A 75 -8.00 -14.67 4.67
CA PRO A 75 -8.55 -15.03 3.36
C PRO A 75 -7.42 -15.28 2.35
N THR A 76 -7.16 -16.55 2.01
CA THR A 76 -5.97 -16.98 1.25
C THR A 76 -5.78 -16.25 -0.07
N LYS A 77 -6.83 -16.15 -0.90
CA LYS A 77 -6.74 -15.50 -2.23
C LYS A 77 -6.40 -14.01 -2.13
N LEU A 78 -7.07 -13.30 -1.23
CA LEU A 78 -6.79 -11.88 -0.98
C LEU A 78 -5.36 -11.70 -0.45
N PHE A 79 -4.95 -12.53 0.52
CA PHE A 79 -3.62 -12.43 1.11
C PHE A 79 -2.51 -12.65 0.07
N GLN A 80 -2.65 -13.64 -0.82
CA GLN A 80 -1.71 -13.89 -1.92
C GLN A 80 -1.65 -12.72 -2.91
N TRP A 81 -2.80 -12.13 -3.25
CA TRP A 81 -2.86 -10.95 -4.10
C TRP A 81 -2.15 -9.76 -3.46
N LEU A 82 -2.39 -9.51 -2.16
CA LEU A 82 -1.77 -8.44 -1.39
C LEU A 82 -0.24 -8.62 -1.29
N ASP A 83 0.25 -9.84 -1.07
CA ASP A 83 1.70 -10.10 -1.06
C ASP A 83 2.32 -9.90 -2.45
N THR A 84 1.62 -10.29 -3.52
CA THR A 84 2.07 -10.00 -4.88
C THR A 84 2.16 -8.48 -5.13
N TYR A 85 1.18 -7.71 -4.68
CA TYR A 85 1.21 -6.25 -4.74
C TYR A 85 2.37 -5.66 -3.93
N ARG A 86 2.64 -6.19 -2.73
CA ARG A 86 3.77 -5.79 -1.90
C ARG A 86 5.10 -6.02 -2.62
N ARG A 87 5.31 -7.18 -3.24
CA ARG A 87 6.54 -7.46 -4.00
C ARG A 87 6.75 -6.47 -5.16
N LYS A 88 5.68 -6.13 -5.88
CA LYS A 88 5.73 -5.08 -6.93
C LYS A 88 6.09 -3.72 -6.33
N THR A 89 5.50 -3.35 -5.19
CA THR A 89 5.82 -2.11 -4.47
C THR A 89 7.28 -2.06 -4.05
N VAL A 90 7.82 -3.15 -3.50
CA VAL A 90 9.25 -3.27 -3.15
C VAL A 90 10.13 -3.05 -4.38
N SER A 91 9.81 -3.72 -5.49
CA SER A 91 10.60 -3.56 -6.74
C SER A 91 10.58 -2.12 -7.27
N MET A 92 9.42 -1.47 -7.29
CA MET A 92 9.30 -0.08 -7.76
C MET A 92 10.08 0.88 -6.86
N ASN A 93 9.86 0.78 -5.55
CA ASN A 93 10.48 1.69 -4.60
C ASN A 93 11.99 1.47 -4.50
N ALA A 94 12.48 0.23 -4.66
CA ALA A 94 13.91 -0.04 -4.72
C ALA A 94 14.57 0.67 -5.91
N SER A 95 13.93 0.67 -7.08
CA SER A 95 14.40 1.47 -8.23
C SER A 95 14.43 2.95 -7.90
N CYS A 96 13.33 3.48 -7.36
CA CYS A 96 13.22 4.88 -6.97
C CYS A 96 14.29 5.31 -5.94
N ILE A 97 14.64 4.44 -4.98
CA ILE A 97 15.74 4.69 -4.02
C ILE A 97 17.07 4.79 -4.76
N MET A 98 17.38 3.86 -5.66
CA MET A 98 18.64 3.89 -6.43
C MET A 98 18.75 5.14 -7.29
N ASP A 99 17.67 5.51 -7.98
CA ASP A 99 17.62 6.73 -8.79
C ASP A 99 17.82 7.98 -7.93
N SER A 100 17.17 8.02 -6.76
CA SER A 100 17.33 9.13 -5.81
C SER A 100 18.77 9.24 -5.30
N MET A 101 19.44 8.12 -5.00
CA MET A 101 20.85 8.14 -4.57
C MET A 101 21.76 8.69 -5.67
N ALA A 102 21.56 8.26 -6.92
CA ALA A 102 22.33 8.77 -8.06
C ALA A 102 22.11 10.27 -8.29
N ILE A 103 20.86 10.74 -8.16
CA ILE A 103 20.52 12.17 -8.26
C ILE A 103 21.19 12.96 -7.14
N GLN A 104 21.14 12.46 -5.90
CA GLN A 104 21.79 13.08 -4.75
C GLN A 104 23.30 13.26 -4.99
N ASP A 105 23.98 12.24 -5.50
CA ASP A 105 25.43 12.30 -5.73
C ASP A 105 25.78 13.40 -6.74
N VAL A 106 25.01 13.52 -7.83
CA VAL A 106 25.21 14.57 -8.86
C VAL A 106 24.92 15.96 -8.32
N LEU A 107 23.81 16.14 -7.59
CA LEU A 107 23.43 17.44 -7.03
C LEU A 107 24.42 17.91 -5.96
N ARG A 108 24.87 17.00 -5.08
CA ARG A 108 25.92 17.31 -4.09
C ARG A 108 27.24 17.66 -4.73
N ALA A 109 27.68 16.93 -5.76
CA ALA A 109 28.91 17.24 -6.49
C ALA A 109 28.86 18.60 -7.20
N SER A 110 27.65 19.09 -7.48
CA SER A 110 27.40 20.39 -8.10
C SER A 110 27.12 21.50 -7.07
N GLU A 111 27.21 21.21 -5.77
CA GLU A 111 26.88 22.13 -4.67
C GLU A 111 25.46 22.73 -4.78
N ILE A 112 24.53 21.96 -5.35
CA ILE A 112 23.13 22.36 -5.46
C ILE A 112 22.39 21.85 -4.23
N ASP A 113 21.78 22.76 -3.47
CA ASP A 113 20.87 22.39 -2.39
C ASP A 113 19.59 21.76 -2.93
N PHE A 114 19.16 20.66 -2.32
CA PHE A 114 17.95 19.94 -2.72
C PHE A 114 17.26 19.30 -1.52
N VAL A 115 16.00 18.93 -1.73
CA VAL A 115 15.21 18.13 -0.81
C VAL A 115 14.50 17.05 -1.61
N PHE A 116 14.48 15.82 -1.12
CA PHE A 116 13.59 14.80 -1.67
C PHE A 116 12.18 15.02 -1.11
N LEU A 117 11.21 15.14 -2.01
CA LEU A 117 9.81 15.21 -1.65
C LEU A 117 9.16 13.86 -1.95
N LYS A 118 8.27 13.42 -1.05
CA LYS A 118 7.54 12.15 -1.23
C LYS A 118 8.50 10.96 -1.38
N GLY A 119 8.06 9.94 -2.11
CA GLY A 119 8.87 8.77 -2.40
C GLY A 119 9.15 7.87 -1.18
N PRO A 120 10.04 6.88 -1.36
CA PRO A 120 10.40 5.91 -0.33
C PRO A 120 11.04 6.54 0.91
N PHE A 121 11.80 7.63 0.77
CA PHE A 121 12.43 8.30 1.91
C PHE A 121 11.40 8.98 2.83
N GLN A 122 10.39 9.66 2.28
CA GLN A 122 9.32 10.18 3.12
C GLN A 122 8.49 9.07 3.76
N GLN A 123 8.32 7.93 3.08
CA GLN A 123 7.62 6.78 3.65
C GLN A 123 8.32 6.20 4.89
N GLN A 124 9.66 6.17 4.91
CA GLN A 124 10.40 5.77 6.10
C GLN A 124 10.11 6.68 7.30
N LEU A 125 10.02 7.99 7.08
CA LEU A 125 9.72 8.94 8.15
C LEU A 125 8.26 8.82 8.64
N LEU A 126 7.32 8.52 7.74
CA LEU A 126 5.89 8.45 8.08
C LEU A 126 5.45 7.09 8.64
N TYR A 127 6.08 6.01 8.21
CA TYR A 127 5.59 4.64 8.45
C TYR A 127 6.67 3.68 8.97
N ASP A 128 7.91 4.16 9.15
CA ASP A 128 9.07 3.32 9.48
C ASP A 128 9.30 2.18 8.46
N ASP A 129 8.90 2.42 7.21
CA ASP A 129 9.08 1.47 6.10
C ASP A 129 9.02 2.19 4.75
N HIS A 130 10.08 2.04 3.95
CA HIS A 130 10.21 2.55 2.59
C HIS A 130 9.20 1.99 1.58
N PHE A 131 8.50 0.90 1.89
CA PHE A 131 7.76 0.06 0.94
C PHE A 131 6.24 0.00 1.18
N MET A 132 5.67 1.01 1.85
CA MET A 132 4.24 1.03 2.21
C MET A 132 3.31 1.40 1.05
N LYS A 133 3.77 2.26 0.13
CA LYS A 133 3.04 2.73 -1.04
C LYS A 133 3.94 2.69 -2.27
N PRO A 134 3.41 2.34 -3.45
CA PRO A 134 4.19 2.38 -4.67
C PRO A 134 4.59 3.82 -5.02
N SER A 135 5.88 4.02 -5.21
CA SER A 135 6.53 5.24 -5.72
C SER A 135 7.27 4.86 -7.00
N GLY A 136 6.92 5.49 -8.12
CA GLY A 136 7.46 5.17 -9.45
C GLY A 136 8.33 6.28 -10.04
N ASP A 137 8.49 7.36 -9.30
CA ASP A 137 9.08 8.62 -9.68
C ASP A 137 9.84 9.21 -8.48
N VAL A 138 10.83 10.05 -8.77
CA VAL A 138 11.59 10.82 -7.79
C VAL A 138 11.15 12.28 -7.93
N ASP A 139 10.70 12.87 -6.81
CA ASP A 139 10.29 14.27 -6.69
C ASP A 139 11.30 15.05 -5.83
#